data_AF-A0AAW0L0T2-F1
#
_entry.id   AF-A0AAW0L0T2-F1
#
_cell.length_a   1.000
_cell.length_b   1.000
_cell.length_c   1.000
_cell.angle_alpha   90.00
_cell.angle_beta   90.00
_cell.angle_gamma   90.00
#
_symmetry.space_group_name_H-M   'P 1'
#
loop_
_entity.id
_entity.type
_entity.pdbx_description
1 polymer ?
#
loop_
_entity_poly.entity_id
_entity_poly.type
_entity_poly.pdbx_seq_one_letter_code
_entity_poly.pdbx_strand_id
1 'polypeptide(L)'
;MAESNGDILMLEAPPPTGPTWPGLSSAEVIDALPYIDDDYADARVKQEVDRLVEDEMRRSSKKPADFLNDLPPLPNKAPFARQSEKLHRCSTMAESNGDILMLEAPPPTGPTWPGLSSAEVIDALPYIDDDYADARVKQEVDRLVEDEMRRSSKKPADFLNDLPPLPNVNFKNHPMIAREYERVRAGKPPVALDRSRLENLDLMVKYGPDVWKQFIQRLEAYLSRMQKLVQEQNEKSETVNRERKYHQHNTAYELTALSTQWKELCHKNIEIQAACTEIENHLEELRKEASERGWNLEADLQKQNGTVLHSE
;
A
#
# COMPACT_ATOMS: atom_id res chain seq x y z
N MET A 1 21.05 17.42 57.14
CA MET A 1 20.20 16.23 57.39
C MET A 1 18.76 16.69 57.33
N ALA A 2 17.94 15.90 56.64
CA ALA A 2 16.49 16.02 56.45
C ALA A 2 16.02 17.10 55.47
N GLU A 3 15.95 16.69 54.21
CA GLU A 3 15.08 17.23 53.17
C GLU A 3 13.62 17.10 53.64
N SER A 4 12.88 18.21 53.64
CA SER A 4 11.44 18.21 53.84
C SER A 4 10.76 18.06 52.49
N ASN A 5 10.04 16.95 52.33
CA ASN A 5 9.09 16.69 51.26
C ASN A 5 8.14 17.89 51.07
N GLY A 6 8.15 18.46 49.87
CA GLY A 6 7.15 19.39 49.38
C GLY A 6 6.57 18.85 48.09
N ASP A 7 5.41 18.20 48.20
CA ASP A 7 4.59 17.78 47.07
C ASP A 7 4.24 18.98 46.19
N ILE A 8 4.83 19.07 45.00
CA ILE A 8 4.40 19.98 43.96
C ILE A 8 3.32 19.25 43.16
N LEU A 9 2.07 19.56 43.50
CA LEU A 9 0.91 19.28 42.66
C LEU A 9 1.13 19.92 41.29
N MET A 10 1.47 19.09 40.30
CA MET A 10 1.43 19.45 38.88
C MET A 10 -0.02 19.68 38.50
N LEU A 11 -0.49 20.92 38.60
CA LEU A 11 -1.65 21.35 37.83
C LEU A 11 -1.23 21.37 36.35
N GLU A 12 -1.53 20.29 35.65
CA GLU A 12 -1.52 20.24 34.19
C GLU A 12 -2.41 21.37 33.66
N ALA A 13 -1.79 22.41 33.11
CA ALA A 13 -2.50 23.37 32.28
C ALA A 13 -2.91 22.65 30.99
N PRO A 14 -4.19 22.65 30.60
CA PRO A 14 -4.62 22.01 29.37
C PRO A 14 -3.96 22.70 28.16
N PRO A 15 -3.64 21.94 27.09
CA PRO A 15 -2.96 22.48 25.92
C PRO A 15 -3.79 23.60 25.27
N PRO A 16 -3.15 24.64 24.69
CA PRO A 16 -3.84 25.76 24.10
C PRO A 16 -4.70 25.28 22.93
N THR A 17 -6.02 25.35 23.10
CA THR A 17 -7.00 25.14 22.03
C THR A 17 -6.89 26.28 21.02
N GLY A 18 -6.41 25.97 19.82
CA GLY A 18 -6.51 26.85 18.66
C GLY A 18 -7.98 27.11 18.27
N PRO A 19 -8.24 28.01 17.31
CA PRO A 19 -9.60 28.33 16.88
C PRO A 19 -10.32 27.07 16.39
N THR A 20 -11.35 26.64 17.13
CA THR A 20 -12.28 25.59 16.71
C THR A 20 -13.24 26.20 15.70
N TRP A 21 -13.11 25.80 14.43
CA TRP A 21 -14.14 26.07 13.43
C TRP A 21 -15.41 25.30 13.83
N PRO A 22 -16.57 25.95 13.98
CA PRO A 22 -17.80 25.24 14.31
C PRO A 22 -18.20 24.42 13.07
N GLY A 23 -18.15 23.09 13.17
CA GLY A 23 -18.75 22.20 12.17
C GLY A 23 -17.86 21.09 11.59
N LEU A 24 -16.57 21.01 11.92
CA LEU A 24 -15.75 19.84 11.56
C LEU A 24 -15.37 19.04 12.80
N SER A 25 -16.21 18.08 13.16
CA SER A 25 -15.78 16.96 14.00
C SER A 25 -14.71 16.18 13.24
N SER A 26 -13.60 15.86 13.92
CA SER A 26 -12.51 14.97 13.51
C SER A 26 -12.50 14.54 12.04
N ALA A 27 -11.68 15.22 11.24
CA ALA A 27 -10.97 14.64 10.09
C ALA A 27 -11.66 13.44 9.39
N GLU A 28 -12.81 13.68 8.76
CA GLU A 28 -13.12 12.94 7.54
C GLU A 28 -12.13 13.44 6.50
N VAL A 29 -10.95 12.80 6.48
CA VAL A 29 -10.08 12.79 5.32
C VAL A 29 -10.97 12.27 4.20
N ILE A 30 -11.36 13.16 3.28
CA ILE A 30 -12.01 12.76 2.04
C ILE A 30 -10.91 12.07 1.23
N ASP A 31 -10.68 10.80 1.52
CA ASP A 31 -9.86 9.90 0.70
C ASP A 31 -10.75 9.41 -0.43
N ALA A 32 -11.00 10.30 -1.40
CA ALA A 32 -11.70 9.92 -2.62
C ALA A 32 -10.63 9.54 -3.64
N LEU A 33 -10.24 8.28 -3.65
CA LEU A 33 -9.40 7.72 -4.71
C LEU A 33 -10.34 7.22 -5.81
N PRO A 34 -10.44 7.91 -6.97
CA PRO A 34 -11.47 7.63 -7.98
C PRO A 34 -11.38 6.25 -8.66
N TYR A 35 -10.40 5.43 -8.28
CA TYR A 35 -10.14 4.09 -8.82
C TYR A 35 -10.24 2.98 -7.76
N ILE A 36 -10.47 3.33 -6.49
CA ILE A 36 -10.57 2.39 -5.36
C ILE A 36 -11.99 2.43 -4.77
N ASP A 37 -12.59 3.61 -4.71
CA ASP A 37 -13.97 3.78 -4.25
C ASP A 37 -14.95 3.65 -5.44
N ASP A 38 -15.39 2.43 -5.74
CA ASP A 38 -16.42 2.16 -6.77
C ASP A 38 -17.79 2.80 -6.42
N ASP A 39 -17.96 3.28 -5.19
CA ASP A 39 -19.18 3.90 -4.67
C ASP A 39 -19.56 5.21 -5.40
N TYR A 40 -18.59 5.88 -6.04
CA TYR A 40 -18.83 7.07 -6.86
C TYR A 40 -19.32 6.76 -8.29
N ALA A 41 -19.22 5.50 -8.73
CA ALA A 41 -19.74 5.07 -10.03
C ALA A 41 -21.26 4.79 -10.00
N ASP A 42 -21.87 4.64 -8.81
CA ASP A 42 -23.31 4.49 -8.69
C ASP A 42 -24.02 5.82 -9.01
N ALA A 43 -24.77 5.80 -10.12
CA ALA A 43 -25.54 6.95 -10.59
C ALA A 43 -26.48 7.53 -9.52
N ARG A 44 -26.93 6.71 -8.57
CA ARG A 44 -27.83 7.13 -7.49
C ARG A 44 -27.11 8.00 -6.46
N VAL A 45 -25.89 7.64 -6.10
CA VAL A 45 -25.06 8.40 -5.14
C VAL A 45 -24.71 9.75 -5.75
N LYS A 46 -24.30 9.77 -7.03
CA LYS A 46 -24.04 11.01 -7.76
C LYS A 46 -25.25 11.93 -7.81
N GLN A 47 -26.44 11.38 -8.07
CA GLN A 47 -27.67 12.16 -8.19
C GLN A 47 -28.11 12.76 -6.84
N GLU A 48 -27.89 12.06 -5.73
CA GLU A 48 -28.18 12.58 -4.39
C GLU A 48 -27.17 13.67 -3.97
N VAL A 49 -25.89 13.50 -4.29
CA VAL A 49 -24.87 14.53 -4.05
C VAL A 49 -25.16 15.79 -4.86
N ASP A 50 -25.47 15.67 -6.15
CA ASP A 50 -25.83 16.80 -7.03
C ASP A 50 -27.06 17.54 -6.47
N ARG A 51 -28.06 16.80 -5.95
CA ARG A 51 -29.24 17.38 -5.31
C ARG A 51 -28.92 18.13 -4.02
N LEU A 52 -28.08 17.56 -3.14
CA LEU A 52 -27.67 18.21 -1.89
C LEU A 52 -26.89 19.50 -2.16
N VAL A 53 -26.05 19.51 -3.20
CA VAL A 53 -25.33 20.69 -3.65
C VAL A 53 -26.31 21.76 -4.17
N GLU A 54 -27.32 21.39 -4.96
CA GLU A 54 -28.35 22.34 -5.43
C GLU A 54 -29.20 22.93 -4.30
N ASP A 55 -29.59 22.10 -3.32
CA ASP A 55 -30.36 22.56 -2.16
C ASP A 55 -29.53 23.49 -1.26
N GLU A 56 -28.24 23.25 -1.11
CA GLU A 56 -27.33 24.13 -0.37
C GLU A 56 -27.03 25.42 -1.14
N MET A 57 -26.88 25.34 -2.47
CA MET A 57 -26.76 26.51 -3.35
C MET A 57 -28.01 27.39 -3.34
N ARG A 58 -29.21 26.82 -3.11
CA ARG A 58 -30.45 27.60 -2.90
C ARG A 58 -30.49 28.29 -1.55
N ARG A 59 -29.87 27.72 -0.52
CA ARG A 59 -29.80 28.30 0.84
C ARG A 59 -28.73 29.37 0.96
N SER A 60 -27.67 29.29 0.17
CA SER A 60 -26.62 30.31 0.09
C SER A 60 -27.08 31.52 -0.74
N SER A 61 -27.12 32.72 -0.14
CA SER A 61 -27.44 33.98 -0.83
C SER A 61 -26.27 34.54 -1.67
N LYS A 62 -25.10 33.90 -1.62
CA LYS A 62 -23.93 34.25 -2.44
C LYS A 62 -23.96 33.46 -3.73
N LYS A 63 -24.20 34.15 -4.85
CA LYS A 63 -23.89 33.59 -6.18
C LYS A 63 -22.39 33.25 -6.21
N PRO A 64 -21.99 32.05 -6.68
CA PRO A 64 -20.57 31.75 -6.87
C PRO A 64 -20.00 32.79 -7.83
N ALA A 65 -18.88 33.41 -7.46
CA ALA A 65 -18.16 34.27 -8.38
C ALA A 65 -17.68 33.42 -9.55
N ASP A 66 -18.03 33.82 -10.77
CA ASP A 66 -17.83 33.03 -11.98
C ASP A 66 -16.41 33.28 -12.52
N PHE A 67 -15.41 32.78 -11.77
CA PHE A 67 -13.97 32.96 -12.03
C PHE A 67 -13.51 32.40 -13.38
N LEU A 68 -14.37 31.65 -14.09
CA LEU A 68 -14.12 31.12 -15.42
C LEU A 68 -14.08 32.22 -16.51
N ASN A 69 -14.76 33.34 -16.31
CA ASN A 69 -14.82 34.42 -17.30
C ASN A 69 -13.65 35.41 -17.20
N ASP A 70 -12.93 35.42 -16.06
CA ASP A 70 -11.84 36.36 -15.79
C ASP A 70 -10.44 35.76 -15.99
N LEU A 71 -10.34 34.50 -16.42
CA LEU A 71 -9.06 33.85 -16.68
C LEU A 71 -8.50 34.24 -18.06
N PRO A 72 -7.21 34.64 -18.16
CA PRO A 72 -6.57 34.80 -19.47
C PRO A 72 -6.59 33.46 -20.22
N PRO A 73 -6.76 33.47 -21.56
CA PRO A 73 -6.85 32.25 -22.34
C PRO A 73 -5.57 31.43 -22.20
N LEU A 74 -5.73 30.18 -21.77
CA LEU A 74 -4.62 29.23 -21.65
C LEU A 74 -3.98 28.99 -23.01
N PRO A 75 -2.63 28.89 -23.09
CA PRO A 75 -1.96 28.48 -24.31
C PRO A 75 -2.47 27.09 -24.74
N ASN A 76 -2.86 26.99 -26.02
CA ASN A 76 -3.49 25.84 -26.67
C ASN A 76 -3.16 24.49 -26.04
N LYS A 77 -4.17 23.84 -25.45
CA LYS A 77 -4.10 22.42 -25.07
C LYS A 77 -3.92 21.60 -26.35
N ALA A 78 -2.72 21.09 -26.58
CA ALA A 78 -2.53 19.97 -27.50
C ALA A 78 -3.37 18.78 -26.97
N PRO A 79 -4.03 18.00 -27.83
CA PRO A 79 -5.00 17.02 -27.38
C PRO A 79 -4.31 15.86 -26.64
N PHE A 80 -4.63 15.72 -25.36
CA PHE A 80 -4.31 14.60 -24.46
C PHE A 80 -5.04 13.28 -24.87
N ALA A 81 -5.45 13.16 -26.13
CA ALA A 81 -6.30 12.09 -26.66
C ALA A 81 -5.51 11.06 -27.48
N ARG A 82 -4.22 10.84 -27.19
CA ARG A 82 -3.40 9.83 -27.88
C ARG A 82 -2.84 8.72 -26.98
N GLN A 83 -3.09 8.75 -25.67
CA GLN A 83 -2.57 7.73 -24.75
C GLN A 83 -3.54 6.55 -24.56
N SER A 84 -4.85 6.73 -24.70
CA SER A 84 -5.83 5.64 -24.61
C SER A 84 -5.88 4.76 -25.87
N GLU A 85 -5.56 5.29 -27.05
CA GLU A 85 -5.48 4.51 -28.29
C GLU A 85 -4.27 3.56 -28.33
N LYS A 86 -3.24 3.83 -27.53
CA LYS A 86 -2.04 2.98 -27.44
C LYS A 86 -2.29 1.68 -26.66
N LEU A 87 -3.33 1.63 -25.82
CA LEU A 87 -3.75 0.41 -25.12
C LEU A 87 -4.51 -0.57 -26.04
N HIS A 88 -5.31 -0.09 -27.00
CA HIS A 88 -6.09 -0.99 -27.87
C HIS A 88 -5.26 -1.64 -28.98
N ARG A 89 -4.08 -1.10 -29.32
CA ARG A 89 -3.22 -1.66 -30.37
C ARG A 89 -2.18 -2.67 -29.85
N CYS A 90 -2.06 -2.85 -28.53
CA CYS A 90 -1.13 -3.83 -27.96
C CYS A 90 -1.78 -5.19 -27.67
N SER A 91 -3.11 -5.28 -27.75
CA SER A 91 -3.85 -6.52 -27.46
C SER A 91 -4.00 -7.45 -28.68
N THR A 92 -3.56 -7.06 -29.88
CA THR A 92 -3.81 -7.80 -31.13
C THR A 92 -2.57 -8.44 -31.76
N MET A 93 -1.45 -8.55 -31.03
CA MET A 93 -0.24 -9.23 -31.50
C MET A 93 0.29 -10.18 -30.42
N ALA A 94 -0.54 -11.14 -30.00
CA ALA A 94 -0.11 -12.25 -29.14
C ALA A 94 -0.90 -13.54 -29.45
N GLU A 95 -1.08 -13.83 -30.74
CA GLU A 95 -1.44 -15.17 -31.19
C GLU A 95 -0.26 -15.73 -31.99
N SER A 96 0.74 -16.25 -31.28
CA SER A 96 1.51 -17.43 -31.70
C SER A 96 2.55 -17.76 -30.64
N ASN A 97 2.40 -18.98 -30.10
CA ASN A 97 3.44 -19.81 -29.50
C ASN A 97 4.26 -19.23 -28.32
N GLY A 98 3.81 -19.57 -27.12
CA GLY A 98 4.56 -20.55 -26.32
C GLY A 98 5.70 -20.08 -25.42
N ASP A 99 6.07 -18.81 -25.37
CA ASP A 99 7.06 -18.30 -24.42
C ASP A 99 6.51 -17.12 -23.62
N ILE A 100 6.02 -17.39 -22.41
CA ILE A 100 5.66 -16.38 -21.41
C ILE A 100 6.97 -15.78 -20.90
N LEU A 101 7.33 -14.62 -21.45
CA LEU A 101 8.50 -13.86 -21.00
C LEU A 101 8.22 -13.30 -19.61
N MET A 102 8.75 -13.99 -18.60
CA MET A 102 8.95 -13.46 -17.25
C MET A 102 9.79 -12.18 -17.35
N LEU A 103 9.14 -11.02 -17.37
CA LEU A 103 9.82 -9.75 -17.23
C LEU A 103 10.23 -9.63 -15.76
N GLU A 104 11.40 -10.17 -15.44
CA GLU A 104 12.02 -9.99 -14.13
C GLU A 104 12.20 -8.49 -13.89
N ALA A 105 11.58 -7.98 -12.83
CA ALA A 105 11.64 -6.57 -12.49
C ALA A 105 13.13 -6.17 -12.32
N PRO A 106 13.58 -5.07 -12.93
CA PRO A 106 14.96 -4.62 -12.76
C PRO A 106 15.26 -4.45 -11.26
N PRO A 107 16.43 -4.90 -10.79
CA PRO A 107 16.75 -4.91 -9.37
C PRO A 107 16.59 -3.49 -8.79
N PRO A 108 16.04 -3.36 -7.57
CA PRO A 108 15.81 -2.06 -6.96
C PRO A 108 17.15 -1.30 -6.87
N THR A 109 17.24 -0.14 -7.50
CA THR A 109 18.43 0.74 -7.49
C THR A 109 18.55 1.55 -6.18
N GLY A 110 18.04 1.00 -5.07
CA GLY A 110 18.08 1.59 -3.73
C GLY A 110 19.17 0.98 -2.84
N PRO A 111 19.46 1.58 -1.67
CA PRO A 111 20.42 1.03 -0.72
C PRO A 111 20.03 -0.40 -0.33
N THR A 112 20.96 -1.32 -0.53
CA THR A 112 20.82 -2.73 -0.14
C THR A 112 20.73 -2.80 1.38
N TRP A 113 19.55 -3.14 1.90
CA TRP A 113 19.36 -3.40 3.32
C TRP A 113 20.25 -4.60 3.74
N PRO A 114 21.09 -4.47 4.77
CA PRO A 114 21.89 -5.60 5.26
C PRO A 114 20.96 -6.69 5.80
N GLY A 115 20.95 -7.86 5.14
CA GLY A 115 20.12 -9.01 5.54
C GLY A 115 19.42 -9.72 4.38
N LEU A 116 19.39 -9.14 3.18
CA LEU A 116 18.69 -9.70 2.02
C LEU A 116 19.61 -10.56 1.13
N SER A 117 20.46 -11.43 1.72
CA SER A 117 21.36 -12.31 0.94
C SER A 117 20.74 -13.66 0.57
N SER A 118 19.49 -13.89 0.92
CA SER A 118 18.57 -14.75 0.18
C SER A 118 17.21 -14.13 0.37
N ALA A 119 16.65 -13.58 -0.70
CA ALA A 119 15.21 -13.47 -0.80
C ALA A 119 14.69 -14.92 -0.78
N GLU A 120 14.62 -15.52 0.41
CA GLU A 120 13.52 -16.42 0.70
C GLU A 120 12.30 -15.65 0.21
N VAL A 121 11.67 -16.18 -0.84
CA VAL A 121 10.71 -15.46 -1.67
C VAL A 121 9.52 -15.14 -0.78
N ILE A 122 9.60 -14.00 -0.08
CA ILE A 122 8.50 -13.47 0.71
C ILE A 122 7.55 -12.91 -0.34
N ASP A 123 6.67 -13.77 -0.81
CA ASP A 123 5.58 -13.41 -1.70
C ASP A 123 4.35 -13.10 -0.87
N ALA A 124 3.78 -11.94 -1.12
CA ALA A 124 2.48 -11.55 -0.63
C ALA A 124 1.82 -10.81 -1.79
N LEU A 125 0.55 -11.11 -2.07
CA LEU A 125 -0.18 -10.51 -3.18
C LEU A 125 -1.26 -9.54 -2.67
N PRO A 126 -0.90 -8.35 -2.14
CA PRO A 126 -1.87 -7.38 -1.60
C PRO A 126 -3.06 -7.01 -2.50
N TYR A 127 -2.95 -7.16 -3.82
CA TYR A 127 -4.04 -6.85 -4.76
C TYR A 127 -4.94 -8.05 -5.07
N ILE A 128 -4.61 -9.25 -4.58
CA ILE A 128 -5.31 -10.52 -4.86
C ILE A 128 -5.80 -11.16 -3.56
N ASP A 129 -4.98 -11.11 -2.52
CA ASP A 129 -5.29 -11.64 -1.20
C ASP A 129 -6.25 -10.68 -0.46
N ASP A 130 -7.56 -10.93 -0.58
CA ASP A 130 -8.60 -10.09 0.04
C ASP A 130 -8.76 -10.33 1.56
N ASP A 131 -8.14 -11.38 2.10
CA ASP A 131 -8.28 -11.81 3.50
C ASP A 131 -7.53 -10.91 4.50
N TYR A 132 -6.59 -10.08 4.04
CA TYR A 132 -5.91 -9.08 4.88
C TYR A 132 -6.81 -7.92 5.32
N ALA A 133 -7.91 -7.65 4.60
CA ALA A 133 -8.85 -6.59 4.96
C ALA A 133 -9.70 -6.95 6.20
N ASP A 134 -9.80 -8.24 6.51
CA ASP A 134 -10.56 -8.73 7.65
C ASP A 134 -9.82 -8.44 8.98
N ALA A 135 -10.40 -7.56 9.81
CA ALA A 135 -9.82 -7.19 11.11
C ALA A 135 -9.55 -8.40 12.04
N ARG A 136 -10.33 -9.47 11.90
CA ARG A 136 -10.16 -10.72 12.68
C ARG A 136 -8.87 -11.45 12.30
N VAL A 137 -8.54 -11.51 11.01
CA VAL A 137 -7.31 -12.13 10.51
C VAL A 137 -6.12 -11.34 11.03
N LYS A 138 -6.18 -10.00 10.93
CA LYS A 138 -5.14 -9.13 11.48
C LYS A 138 -4.92 -9.37 12.98
N GLN A 139 -5.99 -9.44 13.78
CA GLN A 139 -5.88 -9.65 15.23
C GLN A 139 -5.20 -10.98 15.57
N GLU A 140 -5.56 -12.06 14.86
CA GLU A 140 -4.93 -13.37 15.09
C GLU A 140 -3.47 -13.37 14.65
N VAL A 141 -3.15 -12.75 13.51
CA VAL A 141 -1.76 -12.59 13.05
C VAL A 141 -0.94 -11.77 14.05
N ASP A 142 -1.45 -10.62 14.51
CA ASP A 142 -0.78 -9.78 15.51
C ASP A 142 -0.50 -10.58 16.79
N ARG A 143 -1.46 -11.37 17.26
CA ARG A 143 -1.29 -12.26 18.43
C ARG A 143 -0.20 -13.31 18.20
N LEU A 144 -0.17 -13.95 17.03
CA LEU A 144 0.86 -14.94 16.70
C LEU A 144 2.25 -14.30 16.64
N VAL A 145 2.35 -13.10 16.08
CA VAL A 145 3.58 -12.30 16.06
C VAL A 145 4.03 -11.98 17.49
N GLU A 146 3.13 -11.54 18.37
CA GLU A 146 3.43 -11.27 19.78
C GLU A 146 3.91 -12.51 20.53
N ASP A 147 3.25 -13.66 20.32
CA ASP A 147 3.67 -14.91 20.94
C ASP A 147 5.05 -15.36 20.46
N GLU A 148 5.36 -15.18 19.17
CA GLU A 148 6.68 -15.47 18.61
C GLU A 148 7.75 -14.46 19.10
N MET A 149 7.39 -13.18 19.22
CA MET A 149 8.25 -12.16 19.82
C MET A 149 8.55 -12.44 21.29
N ARG A 150 7.61 -13.05 22.03
CA ARG A 150 7.80 -13.45 23.42
C ARG A 150 8.68 -14.70 23.55
N ARG A 151 8.55 -15.64 22.61
CA ARG A 151 9.32 -16.91 22.60
C ARG A 151 10.73 -16.72 22.07
N SER A 152 10.93 -15.81 21.13
CA SER A 152 12.23 -15.56 20.52
C SER A 152 13.12 -14.71 21.43
N SER A 153 14.39 -15.09 21.54
CA SER A 153 15.41 -14.31 22.23
C SER A 153 16.08 -13.26 21.33
N LYS A 154 15.70 -13.23 20.04
CA LYS A 154 16.16 -12.24 19.06
C LYS A 154 15.33 -10.98 19.23
N LYS A 155 15.92 -9.94 19.82
CA LYS A 155 15.29 -8.62 19.83
C LYS A 155 15.19 -8.11 18.39
N PRO A 156 14.09 -7.43 18.00
CA PRO A 156 14.04 -6.71 16.74
C PRO A 156 15.27 -5.80 16.60
N ALA A 157 15.77 -5.62 15.37
CA ALA A 157 16.90 -4.74 15.11
C ALA A 157 16.64 -3.36 15.74
N ASP A 158 17.62 -2.83 16.45
CA ASP A 158 17.50 -1.53 17.13
C ASP A 158 17.67 -0.40 16.11
N PHE A 159 16.56 -0.07 15.43
CA PHE A 159 16.47 0.93 14.36
C PHE A 159 16.95 2.34 14.79
N LEU A 160 17.11 2.58 16.09
CA LEU A 160 17.61 3.84 16.62
C LEU A 160 19.09 4.06 16.30
N ASN A 161 19.87 2.98 16.15
CA ASN A 161 21.30 3.06 15.79
C ASN A 161 21.53 3.28 14.29
N ASP A 162 20.55 2.90 13.46
CA ASP A 162 20.59 3.05 12.01
C ASP A 162 20.08 4.43 11.55
N LEU A 163 19.55 5.22 12.47
CA LEU A 163 19.07 6.56 12.17
C LEU A 163 20.27 7.45 11.81
N PRO A 164 20.23 8.15 10.66
CA PRO A 164 21.30 9.08 10.32
C PRO A 164 21.44 10.12 11.44
N PRO A 165 22.68 10.54 11.77
CA PRO A 165 22.89 11.53 12.81
C PRO A 165 22.09 12.79 12.47
N LEU A 166 21.43 13.34 13.49
CA LEU A 166 20.60 14.53 13.32
C LEU A 166 21.39 15.62 12.58
N PRO A 167 20.80 16.26 11.55
CA PRO A 167 21.44 17.37 10.87
C PRO A 167 21.90 18.40 11.91
N ASN A 168 23.18 18.73 11.90
CA ASN A 168 23.70 19.75 12.79
C ASN A 168 23.04 21.09 12.42
N VAL A 169 22.19 21.61 13.31
CA VAL A 169 21.51 22.91 13.18
C VAL A 169 22.54 24.04 13.24
N ASN A 170 23.21 24.27 12.11
CA ASN A 170 24.12 25.39 11.94
C ASN A 170 23.37 26.57 11.32
N PHE A 171 22.80 27.44 12.15
CA PHE A 171 22.13 28.66 11.70
C PHE A 171 23.10 29.72 11.14
N LYS A 172 24.13 29.31 10.38
CA LYS A 172 25.21 30.16 9.85
C LYS A 172 24.68 31.38 9.10
N ASN A 173 23.58 31.22 8.38
CA ASN A 173 22.97 32.28 7.57
C ASN A 173 21.93 33.11 8.33
N HIS A 174 21.59 32.72 9.57
CA HIS A 174 20.53 33.34 10.36
C HIS A 174 20.98 33.52 11.83
N PRO A 175 21.85 34.51 12.10
CA PRO A 175 22.41 34.76 13.43
C PRO A 175 21.32 35.08 14.47
N MET A 176 20.21 35.67 14.04
CA MET A 176 19.05 35.90 14.90
C MET A 176 18.44 34.57 15.38
N ILE A 177 18.20 33.63 14.47
CA ILE A 177 17.63 32.31 14.83
C ILE A 177 18.60 31.52 15.70
N ALA A 178 19.92 31.59 15.40
CA ALA A 178 20.95 30.97 16.22
C ALA A 178 20.88 31.44 17.69
N ARG A 179 20.82 32.76 17.89
CA ARG A 179 20.75 33.38 19.21
C ARG A 179 19.46 33.01 19.96
N GLU A 180 18.34 32.97 19.24
CA GLU A 180 17.03 32.61 19.80
C GLU A 180 16.98 31.14 20.20
N TYR A 181 17.56 30.25 19.38
CA TYR A 181 17.72 28.84 19.66
C TYR A 181 18.56 28.61 20.94
N GLU A 182 19.69 29.30 21.07
CA GLU A 182 20.52 29.25 22.28
C GLU A 182 19.78 29.80 23.51
N ARG A 183 19.00 30.88 23.34
CA ARG A 183 18.21 31.45 24.44
C ARG A 183 17.16 30.45 24.94
N VAL A 184 16.39 29.85 24.02
CA VAL A 184 15.33 28.87 24.35
C VAL A 184 15.96 27.63 24.97
N ARG A 185 17.07 27.13 24.40
CA ARG A 185 17.85 26.03 24.96
C ARG A 185 18.38 26.33 26.36
N ALA A 186 18.70 27.59 26.66
CA ALA A 186 19.12 28.07 27.98
C ALA A 186 17.94 28.45 28.91
N GLY A 187 16.68 28.25 28.49
CA GLY A 187 15.49 28.54 29.30
C GLY A 187 15.27 30.01 29.64
N LYS A 188 15.92 30.95 28.93
CA LYS A 188 15.80 32.38 29.22
C LYS A 188 14.49 32.94 28.66
N PRO A 189 13.81 33.86 29.38
CA PRO A 189 12.55 34.44 28.93
C PRO A 189 12.74 35.26 27.64
N PRO A 190 11.68 35.44 26.84
CA PRO A 190 11.73 36.22 25.61
C PRO A 190 12.21 37.65 25.85
N VAL A 191 13.00 38.18 24.92
CA VAL A 191 13.46 39.57 24.97
C VAL A 191 12.25 40.49 24.72
N ALA A 192 12.17 41.60 25.48
CA ALA A 192 11.12 42.59 25.29
C ALA A 192 11.11 43.13 23.85
N LEU A 193 9.92 43.26 23.27
CA LEU A 193 9.72 43.73 21.90
C LEU A 193 10.25 45.16 21.73
N ASP A 194 11.15 45.33 20.77
CA ASP A 194 11.62 46.64 20.34
C ASP A 194 10.53 47.37 19.55
N ARG A 195 10.05 48.48 20.11
CA ARG A 195 8.99 49.32 19.54
C ARG A 195 9.51 50.38 18.58
N SER A 196 10.82 50.60 18.50
CA SER A 196 11.44 51.61 17.61
C SER A 196 11.20 51.33 16.12
N ARG A 197 10.91 50.07 15.76
CA ARG A 197 10.54 49.68 14.39
C ARG A 197 9.22 50.29 13.91
N LEU A 198 8.39 50.81 14.82
CA LEU A 198 7.17 51.55 14.49
C LEU A 198 7.42 53.03 14.16
N GLU A 199 8.67 53.50 14.07
CA GLU A 199 8.95 54.91 13.78
C GLU A 199 9.05 55.21 12.27
N ASN A 200 9.24 54.19 11.42
CA ASN A 200 9.46 54.35 9.98
C ASN A 200 8.29 53.78 9.12
N LEU A 201 7.06 54.16 9.47
CA LEU A 201 5.85 53.75 8.72
C LEU A 201 5.78 54.35 7.32
N ASP A 202 6.42 55.49 7.10
CA ASP A 202 6.31 56.27 5.87
C ASP A 202 6.86 55.52 4.65
N LEU A 203 7.94 54.76 4.84
CA LEU A 203 8.50 53.88 3.80
C LEU A 203 7.65 52.61 3.59
N MET A 204 7.07 52.06 4.66
CA MET A 204 6.21 50.88 4.58
C MET A 204 4.91 51.19 3.83
N VAL A 205 4.33 52.38 4.03
CA VAL A 205 3.14 52.81 3.27
C VAL A 205 3.46 53.03 1.80
N LYS A 206 4.62 53.63 1.49
CA LYS A 206 5.04 53.92 0.11
C LYS A 206 5.40 52.68 -0.71
N TYR A 207 6.15 51.73 -0.13
CA TYR A 207 6.68 50.57 -0.87
C TYR A 207 6.07 49.23 -0.46
N GLY A 208 5.37 49.16 0.67
CA GLY A 208 4.79 47.93 1.22
C GLY A 208 3.85 47.21 0.27
N PRO A 209 2.87 47.89 -0.37
CA PRO A 209 1.96 47.23 -1.31
C PRO A 209 2.68 46.52 -2.47
N ASP A 210 3.72 47.14 -3.02
CA ASP A 210 4.46 46.57 -4.15
C ASP A 210 5.39 45.43 -3.72
N VAL A 211 6.02 45.54 -2.55
CA VAL A 211 6.78 44.44 -1.94
C VAL A 211 5.86 43.25 -1.63
N TRP A 212 4.65 43.50 -1.12
CA TRP A 212 3.68 42.46 -0.80
C TRP A 212 3.19 41.73 -2.06
N LYS A 213 2.92 42.46 -3.15
CA LYS A 213 2.57 41.85 -4.44
C LYS A 213 3.68 40.95 -4.97
N GLN A 214 4.94 41.41 -4.93
CA GLN A 214 6.09 40.60 -5.34
C GLN A 214 6.27 39.37 -4.43
N PHE A 215 6.01 39.52 -3.13
CA PHE A 215 6.07 38.40 -2.19
C PHE A 215 4.99 37.35 -2.48
N ILE A 216 3.74 37.77 -2.74
CA ILE A 216 2.66 36.86 -3.17
C ILE A 216 3.04 36.13 -4.46
N GLN A 217 3.49 36.85 -5.49
CA GLN A 217 3.91 36.25 -6.76
C GLN A 217 5.02 35.19 -6.56
N ARG A 218 5.97 35.47 -5.66
CA ARG A 218 7.03 34.51 -5.31
C ARG A 218 6.48 33.29 -4.59
N LEU A 219 5.52 33.47 -3.68
CA LEU A 219 4.87 32.38 -2.96
C LEU A 219 4.02 31.52 -3.90
N GLU A 220 3.27 32.13 -4.81
CA GLU A 220 2.49 31.43 -5.85
C GLU A 220 3.42 30.57 -6.72
N ALA A 221 4.54 31.15 -7.19
CA ALA A 221 5.52 30.39 -7.97
C ALA A 221 6.16 29.24 -7.17
N TYR A 222 6.36 29.41 -5.86
CA TYR A 222 6.84 28.33 -5.00
C TYR A 222 5.79 27.22 -4.83
N LEU A 223 4.54 27.60 -4.60
CA LEU A 223 3.42 26.68 -4.47
C LEU A 223 3.23 25.84 -5.74
N SER A 224 3.25 26.47 -6.93
CA SER A 224 3.17 25.74 -8.21
C SER A 224 4.32 24.76 -8.40
N ARG A 225 5.55 25.10 -8.00
CA ARG A 225 6.69 24.17 -8.06
C ARG A 225 6.53 22.98 -7.10
N MET A 226 6.07 23.24 -5.88
CA MET A 226 5.85 22.17 -4.89
C MET A 226 4.73 21.24 -5.33
N GLN A 227 3.62 21.78 -5.84
CA GLN A 227 2.52 20.99 -6.41
C GLN A 227 2.98 20.11 -7.56
N LYS A 228 3.80 20.65 -8.47
CA LYS A 228 4.38 19.87 -9.58
C LYS A 228 5.24 18.71 -9.08
N LEU A 229 6.07 18.95 -8.06
CA LEU A 229 6.92 17.90 -7.48
C LEU A 229 6.09 16.79 -6.84
N VAL A 230 5.00 17.15 -6.14
CA VAL A 230 4.05 16.17 -5.59
C VAL A 230 3.41 15.35 -6.70
N GLN A 231 2.95 16.00 -7.78
CA GLN A 231 2.36 15.31 -8.93
C GLN A 231 3.37 14.34 -9.58
N GLU A 232 4.60 14.79 -9.83
CA GLU A 232 5.66 13.96 -10.42
C GLU A 232 5.99 12.73 -9.54
N GLN A 233 5.92 12.86 -8.21
CA GLN A 233 6.11 11.72 -7.30
C GLN A 233 4.90 10.79 -7.28
N ASN A 234 3.68 11.34 -7.31
CA ASN A 234 2.46 10.54 -7.38
C ASN A 234 2.42 9.71 -8.68
N GLU A 235 2.75 10.30 -9.82
CA GLU A 235 2.82 9.59 -11.11
C GLU A 235 3.83 8.42 -11.09
N LYS A 236 4.97 8.59 -10.41
CA LYS A 236 5.95 7.50 -10.21
C LYS A 236 5.39 6.41 -9.31
N SER A 237 4.75 6.78 -8.20
CA SER A 237 4.13 5.82 -7.28
C SER A 237 3.02 5.01 -7.97
N GLU A 238 2.17 5.68 -8.74
CA GLU A 238 1.11 5.02 -9.50
C GLU A 238 1.66 4.07 -10.57
N THR A 239 2.77 4.43 -11.22
CA THR A 239 3.39 3.57 -12.23
C THR A 239 3.87 2.26 -11.59
N VAL A 240 4.56 2.36 -10.46
CA VAL A 240 4.98 1.18 -9.68
C VAL A 240 3.76 0.36 -9.23
N ASN A 241 2.70 1.00 -8.75
CA ASN A 241 1.49 0.30 -8.31
C ASN A 241 0.76 -0.40 -9.47
N ARG A 242 0.71 0.23 -10.65
CA ARG A 242 0.14 -0.37 -11.87
C ARG A 242 0.94 -1.61 -12.30
N GLU A 243 2.26 -1.52 -12.31
CA GLU A 243 3.13 -2.66 -12.62
C GLU A 243 2.95 -3.80 -11.61
N ARG A 244 2.96 -3.51 -10.31
CA ARG A 244 2.71 -4.51 -9.27
C ARG A 244 1.36 -5.20 -9.44
N LYS A 245 0.29 -4.43 -9.65
CA LYS A 245 -1.05 -5.00 -9.85
C LYS A 245 -1.09 -5.92 -11.07
N TYR A 246 -0.44 -5.52 -12.17
CA TYR A 246 -0.35 -6.35 -13.37
C TYR A 246 0.38 -7.68 -13.10
N HIS A 247 1.55 -7.62 -12.46
CA HIS A 247 2.32 -8.81 -12.11
C HIS A 247 1.51 -9.76 -11.22
N GLN A 248 0.90 -9.25 -10.14
CA GLN A 248 0.12 -10.08 -9.22
C GLN A 248 -1.10 -10.70 -9.91
N HIS A 249 -1.78 -9.98 -10.80
CA HIS A 249 -2.92 -10.53 -11.53
C HIS A 249 -2.52 -11.66 -12.49
N ASN A 250 -1.41 -11.51 -13.20
CA ASN A 250 -0.87 -12.57 -14.05
C ASN A 250 -0.47 -13.80 -13.21
N THR A 251 0.24 -13.61 -12.10
CA THR A 251 0.62 -14.69 -11.19
C THR A 251 -0.61 -15.39 -10.61
N ALA A 252 -1.64 -14.64 -10.23
CA ALA A 252 -2.89 -15.20 -9.73
C ALA A 252 -3.60 -16.08 -10.76
N TYR A 253 -3.58 -15.68 -12.04
CA TYR A 253 -4.09 -16.50 -13.13
C TYR A 253 -3.33 -17.83 -13.24
N GLU A 254 -1.99 -17.79 -13.21
CA GLU A 254 -1.14 -18.98 -13.25
C GLU A 254 -1.39 -19.90 -12.04
N LEU A 255 -1.45 -19.33 -10.83
CA LEU A 255 -1.75 -20.07 -9.60
C LEU A 255 -3.12 -20.76 -9.66
N THR A 256 -4.12 -20.07 -10.20
CA THR A 256 -5.47 -20.63 -10.37
C THR A 256 -5.48 -21.80 -11.36
N ALA A 257 -4.76 -21.66 -12.48
CA ALA A 257 -4.62 -22.71 -13.48
C ALA A 257 -3.92 -23.95 -12.89
N LEU A 258 -2.79 -23.76 -12.20
CA LEU A 258 -2.05 -24.84 -11.54
C LEU A 258 -2.86 -25.50 -10.42
N SER A 259 -3.57 -24.71 -9.60
CA SER A 259 -4.46 -25.22 -8.56
C SER A 259 -5.57 -26.11 -9.13
N THR A 260 -6.13 -25.72 -10.28
CA THR A 260 -7.16 -26.51 -10.97
C THR A 260 -6.58 -27.83 -11.48
N GLN A 261 -5.43 -27.78 -12.15
CA GLN A 261 -4.74 -28.99 -12.62
C GLN A 261 -4.39 -29.94 -11.48
N TRP A 262 -3.89 -29.40 -10.35
CA TRP A 262 -3.59 -30.19 -9.16
C TRP A 262 -4.83 -30.88 -8.61
N LYS A 263 -5.96 -30.16 -8.50
CA LYS A 263 -7.24 -30.75 -8.07
C LYS A 263 -7.69 -31.86 -9.02
N GLU A 264 -7.61 -31.66 -10.33
CA GLU A 264 -7.96 -32.69 -11.31
C GLU A 264 -7.08 -33.93 -11.19
N LEU A 265 -5.77 -33.76 -10.99
CA LEU A 265 -4.84 -34.87 -10.79
C LEU A 265 -5.16 -35.65 -9.50
N CYS A 266 -5.50 -34.95 -8.42
CA CYS A 266 -5.95 -35.59 -7.19
C CYS A 266 -7.23 -36.40 -7.39
N HIS A 267 -8.23 -35.85 -8.10
CA HIS A 267 -9.46 -36.57 -8.42
C HIS A 267 -9.18 -37.83 -9.26
N LYS A 268 -8.37 -37.71 -10.32
CA LYS A 268 -7.97 -38.84 -11.16
C LYS A 268 -7.24 -39.91 -10.35
N ASN A 269 -6.38 -39.52 -9.40
CA ASN A 269 -5.69 -40.47 -8.55
C ASN A 269 -6.67 -41.26 -7.66
N ILE A 270 -7.66 -40.56 -7.07
CA ILE A 270 -8.71 -41.18 -6.27
C ILE A 270 -9.57 -42.14 -7.12
N GLU A 271 -9.94 -41.73 -8.35
CA GLU A 271 -10.69 -42.58 -9.29
C GLU A 271 -9.92 -43.85 -9.67
N ILE A 272 -8.62 -43.72 -9.95
CA ILE A 272 -7.75 -44.87 -10.25
C ILE A 272 -7.66 -45.79 -9.03
N GLN A 273 -7.45 -45.24 -7.83
CA GLN A 273 -7.41 -46.03 -6.60
C GLN A 273 -8.73 -46.78 -6.38
N ALA A 274 -9.88 -46.12 -6.58
CA ALA A 274 -11.19 -46.77 -6.47
C ALA A 274 -11.35 -47.91 -7.48
N ALA A 275 -10.99 -47.70 -8.75
CA ALA A 275 -11.05 -48.76 -9.77
C ALA A 275 -10.10 -49.92 -9.47
N CYS A 276 -8.89 -49.65 -8.95
CA CYS A 276 -7.97 -50.70 -8.50
C CYS A 276 -8.59 -51.51 -7.36
N THR A 277 -9.18 -50.86 -6.36
CA THR A 277 -9.84 -51.57 -5.25
C THR A 277 -11.03 -52.41 -5.71
N GLU A 278 -11.80 -51.95 -6.69
CA GLU A 278 -12.92 -52.72 -7.27
C GLU A 278 -12.41 -53.97 -7.99
N ILE A 279 -11.35 -53.83 -8.80
CA ILE A 279 -10.73 -54.96 -9.49
C ILE A 279 -10.11 -55.95 -8.50
N GLU A 280 -9.43 -55.46 -7.47
CA GLU A 280 -8.85 -56.30 -6.40
C GLU A 280 -9.94 -57.09 -5.65
N ASN A 281 -11.07 -56.45 -5.33
CA ASN A 281 -12.22 -57.13 -4.71
C ASN A 281 -12.79 -58.23 -5.63
N HIS A 282 -13.00 -57.94 -6.92
CA HIS A 282 -13.46 -58.94 -7.87
C HIS A 282 -12.47 -60.12 -8.02
N LEU A 283 -11.17 -59.84 -8.00
CA LEU A 283 -10.15 -60.90 -8.02
C LEU A 283 -10.21 -61.76 -6.75
N GLU A 284 -10.44 -61.15 -5.60
CA GLU A 284 -10.57 -61.86 -4.32
C GLU A 284 -11.83 -62.74 -4.28
N GLU A 285 -12.97 -62.24 -4.78
CA GLU A 285 -14.20 -63.02 -4.93
C GLU A 285 -14.00 -64.24 -5.85
N LEU A 286 -13.38 -64.03 -7.02
CA LEU A 286 -13.07 -65.12 -7.96
C LEU A 286 -12.09 -66.15 -7.36
N ARG A 287 -11.08 -65.69 -6.60
CA ARG A 287 -10.16 -66.58 -5.87
C ARG A 287 -10.89 -67.41 -4.82
N LYS A 288 -11.80 -66.80 -4.08
CA LYS A 288 -12.63 -67.49 -3.09
C LYS A 288 -13.52 -68.55 -3.74
N GLU A 289 -14.21 -68.22 -4.83
CA GLU A 289 -15.02 -69.18 -5.58
C GLU A 289 -14.19 -70.35 -6.14
N ALA A 290 -12.98 -70.07 -6.64
CA ALA A 290 -12.07 -71.11 -7.12
C ALA A 290 -11.64 -72.05 -5.98
N SER A 291 -11.30 -71.50 -4.81
CA SER A 291 -10.98 -72.27 -3.62
C SER A 291 -12.16 -73.14 -3.15
N GLU A 292 -13.38 -72.60 -3.14
CA GLU A 292 -14.61 -73.32 -2.78
C GLU A 292 -14.91 -74.47 -3.75
N ARG A 293 -14.62 -74.29 -5.05
CA ARG A 293 -14.74 -75.35 -6.07
C ARG A 293 -13.56 -76.33 -6.06
N GLY A 294 -12.58 -76.18 -5.16
CA GLY A 294 -11.42 -77.06 -5.03
C GLY A 294 -10.31 -76.83 -6.06
N TRP A 295 -10.35 -75.73 -6.80
CA TRP A 295 -9.30 -75.31 -7.73
C TRP A 295 -8.27 -74.49 -6.96
N ASN A 296 -7.23 -75.15 -6.45
CA ASN A 296 -6.14 -74.48 -5.74
C ASN A 296 -5.16 -73.85 -6.74
N LEU A 297 -5.54 -72.70 -7.31
CA LEU A 297 -4.77 -71.97 -8.33
C LEU A 297 -3.34 -71.62 -7.88
N GLU A 298 -3.11 -71.40 -6.58
CA GLU A 298 -1.79 -71.08 -6.01
C GLU A 298 -0.80 -72.24 -6.19
N ALA A 299 -1.26 -73.48 -5.98
CA ALA A 299 -0.44 -74.69 -6.09
C ALA A 299 -0.06 -75.02 -7.55
N ASP A 300 -0.93 -74.70 -8.51
CA ASP A 300 -0.67 -74.92 -9.94
C ASP A 300 0.24 -73.82 -10.54
N LEU A 301 0.11 -72.56 -10.07
CA LEU A 301 1.03 -71.47 -10.43
C LEU A 301 2.45 -71.70 -9.92
N GLN A 302 2.62 -72.24 -8.70
CA GLN A 302 3.94 -72.57 -8.16
C GLN A 302 4.61 -73.75 -8.89
N LYS A 303 3.83 -74.72 -9.38
CA LYS A 303 4.35 -75.78 -10.27
C LYS A 303 4.79 -75.25 -11.64
N GLN A 304 4.06 -74.30 -12.22
CA GLN A 304 4.47 -73.70 -13.50
C GLN A 304 5.70 -72.79 -13.37
N ASN A 305 5.78 -71.91 -12.36
CA ASN A 305 6.96 -71.05 -12.14
C ASN A 305 8.21 -71.84 -11.72
N GLY A 306 8.07 -72.98 -11.05
CA GLY A 306 9.18 -73.90 -10.79
C GLY A 306 9.70 -74.64 -12.03
N THR A 307 8.88 -74.74 -13.09
CA THR A 307 9.26 -75.39 -14.36
C THR A 307 10.05 -74.43 -15.28
N VAL A 308 9.77 -73.12 -15.19
CA VAL A 308 10.47 -72.09 -15.99
C VAL A 308 11.90 -71.82 -15.49
N LEU A 309 12.21 -72.05 -14.21
CA LEU A 309 13.57 -71.91 -13.67
C LEU A 309 14.51 -73.10 -13.98
N HIS A 310 14.04 -74.14 -14.69
CA HIS A 310 14.82 -75.35 -15.02
C HIS A 310 14.87 -75.68 -16.52
N SER A 311 14.49 -74.75 -17.40
CA SER A 311 14.69 -74.90 -18.84
C SER A 311 15.57 -73.74 -19.35
N GLU A 312 16.81 -74.12 -19.68
CA GLU A 312 17.93 -73.44 -20.38
C GLU A 312 17.78 -71.98 -20.83
#